data_AF-A0A068NRF4-F1
#
_entry.id   AF-A0A068NRF4-F1
#
_cell.length_a   1.000
_cell.length_b   1.000
_cell.length_c   1.000
_cell.angle_alpha   90.00
_cell.angle_beta   90.00
_cell.angle_gamma   90.00
#
_symmetry.space_group_name_H-M   'P 1'
#
loop_
_entity.id
_entity.type
_entity.pdbx_description
1 polymer ?
#
loop_
_entity_poly.entity_id
_entity_poly.type
_entity_poly.pdbx_seq_one_letter_code
_entity_poly.pdbx_strand_id
1 'polypeptide(L)'
;MKLAVCIVHNRDKGRVTDELVKAGFKFTIIGSTGGFLREGNTTFLIGVEEPELPTLRKVVSDNSQSREQLVNVMPYEAAPPGAFIPNPVKVPVGGAVMFVLDVEQFHRF
;
A
#
# COMPACT_ATOMS: atom_id res chain seq x y z
N MET A 1 12.02 14.46 12.58
CA MET A 1 10.84 13.57 12.58
C MET A 1 9.94 13.79 11.39
N LYS A 2 9.49 12.68 10.79
CA LYS A 2 8.49 12.60 9.72
C LYS A 2 7.51 11.46 10.02
N LEU A 3 6.31 11.53 9.45
CA LEU A 3 5.35 10.44 9.46
C LEU A 3 5.22 9.89 8.05
N ALA A 4 5.63 8.64 7.84
CA ALA A 4 5.43 7.92 6.60
C ALA A 4 4.13 7.10 6.66
N VAL A 5 3.19 7.40 5.76
CA VAL A 5 1.96 6.64 5.54
C VAL A 5 2.17 5.74 4.34
N CYS A 6 2.38 4.44 4.58
CA CYS A 6 2.74 3.48 3.54
C CYS A 6 1.57 2.52 3.28
N ILE A 7 0.98 2.59 2.10
CA ILE A 7 -0.10 1.71 1.65
C ILE A 7 0.54 0.58 0.86
N VAL A 8 0.39 -0.65 1.35
CA VAL A 8 0.92 -1.88 0.72
C VAL A 8 -0.17 -2.91 0.54
N HIS A 9 0.04 -3.84 -0.39
CA HIS A 9 -0.91 -4.93 -0.60
C HIS A 9 -0.88 -5.93 0.58
N ASN A 10 -2.04 -6.47 0.95
CA ASN A 10 -2.15 -7.46 2.05
C ASN A 10 -1.22 -8.68 1.91
N ARG A 11 -0.90 -9.08 0.67
CA ARG A 11 0.02 -10.20 0.38
C ARG A 11 1.47 -9.92 0.80
N ASP A 12 1.88 -8.65 0.71
CA ASP A 12 3.25 -8.21 1.01
C ASP A 12 3.40 -7.80 2.47
N LYS A 13 2.28 -7.63 3.20
CA LYS A 13 2.23 -7.21 4.62
C LYS A 13 3.24 -7.95 5.48
N GLY A 14 3.25 -9.30 5.43
CA GLY A 14 4.12 -10.10 6.29
C GLY A 14 5.60 -9.80 6.06
N ARG A 15 6.01 -9.84 4.79
CA ARG A 15 7.40 -9.56 4.39
C ARG A 15 7.83 -8.14 4.75
N VAL A 16 6.98 -7.14 4.50
CA VAL A 16 7.27 -5.74 4.86
C VAL A 16 7.37 -5.58 6.39
N THR A 17 6.48 -6.24 7.15
CA THR A 17 6.51 -6.23 8.63
C THR A 17 7.84 -6.77 9.15
N ASP A 18 8.26 -7.94 8.68
CA ASP A 18 9.49 -8.60 9.14
C ASP A 18 10.73 -7.74 8.86
N GLU A 19 10.82 -7.16 7.66
CA GLU A 19 11.97 -6.32 7.28
C GLU A 19 11.97 -4.96 7.98
N LEU A 20 10.80 -4.37 8.26
CA LEU A 20 10.72 -3.16 9.08
C LEU A 20 11.18 -3.42 10.52
N VAL A 21 10.78 -4.56 11.11
CA VAL A 21 11.23 -4.97 12.45
C VAL A 21 12.75 -5.20 12.48
N LYS A 22 13.30 -5.91 11.49
CA LYS A 22 14.76 -6.14 11.38
C LYS A 22 15.54 -4.84 11.22
N ALA A 23 14.99 -3.88 10.49
CA ALA A 23 15.58 -2.55 10.31
C ALA A 23 15.40 -1.62 11.52
N GLY A 24 14.69 -2.05 12.57
CA GLY A 24 14.50 -1.27 13.80
C GLY A 24 13.39 -0.23 13.74
N PHE A 25 12.57 -0.22 12.68
CA PHE A 25 11.45 0.73 12.56
C PHE A 25 10.29 0.35 13.44
N LYS A 26 9.66 1.37 14.06
CA LYS A 26 8.40 1.24 14.78
C LYS A 26 7.25 1.67 13.90
N PHE A 27 6.19 0.89 13.88
CA PHE A 27 5.04 1.16 13.02
C PHE A 27 3.73 0.72 13.67
N THR A 28 2.64 1.29 13.16
CA THR A 28 1.27 0.86 13.43
C THR A 28 0.62 0.40 12.14
N ILE A 29 -0.15 -0.69 12.20
CA ILE A 29 -0.87 -1.23 11.05
C ILE A 29 -2.36 -0.90 11.16
N ILE A 30 -2.93 -0.40 10.06
CA ILE A 30 -4.37 -0.16 9.90
C ILE A 30 -4.87 -0.95 8.68
N GLY A 31 -5.99 -1.65 8.85
CA GLY A 31 -6.71 -2.25 7.72
C GLY A 31 -7.37 -1.17 6.88
N SER A 32 -7.15 -1.21 5.56
CA SER A 32 -7.65 -0.21 4.61
C SER A 32 -8.26 -0.88 3.39
N THR A 33 -8.99 -0.12 2.58
CA THR A 33 -9.60 -0.62 1.33
C THR A 33 -9.31 0.36 0.21
N GLY A 34 -8.78 -0.13 -0.91
CA GLY A 34 -8.48 0.68 -2.09
C GLY A 34 -9.74 1.07 -2.84
N GLY A 35 -9.90 2.35 -3.15
CA GLY A 35 -11.12 2.86 -3.81
C GLY A 35 -11.37 2.33 -5.22
N PHE A 36 -10.31 2.00 -5.97
CA PHE A 36 -10.41 1.57 -7.37
C PHE A 36 -10.82 0.10 -7.49
N LEU A 37 -10.04 -0.81 -6.89
CA LEU A 37 -10.30 -2.25 -6.96
C LEU A 37 -11.32 -2.72 -5.91
N ARG A 38 -11.66 -1.87 -4.92
CA ARG A 38 -12.46 -2.25 -3.74
C ARG A 38 -11.91 -3.46 -2.98
N GLU A 39 -10.60 -3.70 -3.12
CA GLU A 39 -9.87 -4.76 -2.44
C GLU A 39 -9.24 -4.24 -1.14
N GLY A 40 -8.96 -5.14 -0.21
CA GLY A 40 -8.30 -4.81 1.06
C GLY A 40 -6.79 -4.60 0.92
N ASN A 41 -6.28 -3.60 1.62
CA ASN A 41 -4.88 -3.20 1.66
C ASN A 41 -4.44 -3.02 3.13
N THR A 42 -3.15 -2.97 3.35
CA THR A 42 -2.56 -2.67 4.64
C THR A 42 -1.92 -1.30 4.60
N THR A 43 -2.28 -0.42 5.55
CA THR A 43 -1.63 0.88 5.72
C THR A 43 -0.73 0.85 6.94
N PHE A 44 0.54 1.20 6.76
CA PHE A 44 1.52 1.36 7.82
C PHE A 44 1.67 2.85 8.15
N LEU A 45 1.63 3.17 9.43
CA LEU A 45 2.00 4.49 9.97
C LEU A 45 3.36 4.36 10.65
N ILE A 46 4.37 5.06 10.15
CA ILE A 46 5.76 4.91 10.57
C ILE A 46 6.32 6.27 10.94
N GLY A 47 6.56 6.50 12.22
CA GLY A 47 7.33 7.65 12.70
C GLY A 47 8.82 7.38 12.47
N VAL A 48 9.51 8.28 11.77
CA VAL A 48 10.88 8.07 11.32
C VAL A 48 11.68 9.36 11.38
N GLU A 49 12.96 9.28 11.72
CA GLU A 49 13.85 10.44 11.60
C GLU A 49 14.21 10.70 10.14
N GLU A 50 14.40 11.97 9.81
CA GLU A 50 14.64 12.40 8.42
C GLU A 50 15.86 11.72 7.76
N PRO A 51 16.99 11.50 8.47
CA PRO A 51 18.13 10.74 7.93
C PRO A 51 17.83 9.26 7.64
N GLU A 52 16.81 8.68 8.26
CA GLU A 52 16.45 7.26 8.11
C GLU A 52 15.42 7.02 6.99
N LEU A 53 14.82 8.09 6.44
CA LEU A 53 13.87 7.99 5.33
C LEU A 53 14.39 7.20 4.12
N PRO A 54 15.65 7.34 3.67
CA PRO A 54 16.15 6.55 2.54
C PRO A 54 16.14 5.04 2.84
N THR A 55 16.52 4.66 4.06
CA THR A 55 16.48 3.26 4.52
C THR A 55 15.04 2.74 4.55
N LEU A 56 14.11 3.54 5.08
CA LEU A 56 12.69 3.17 5.10
C LEU A 56 12.14 2.96 3.68
N ARG A 57 12.43 3.87 2.75
CA ARG A 57 12.00 3.76 1.34
C ARG A 57 12.56 2.49 0.70
N LYS A 58 13.83 2.17 0.96
CA LYS A 58 14.47 0.96 0.45
C LYS A 58 13.80 -0.31 0.99
N VAL A 59 13.56 -0.38 2.31
CA VAL A 59 12.86 -1.53 2.93
C VAL A 59 11.48 -1.72 2.30
N VAL A 60 10.70 -0.66 2.16
CA VAL A 60 9.35 -0.77 1.59
C VAL A 60 9.39 -1.16 0.11
N SER A 61 10.29 -0.56 -0.68
CA SER A 61 10.45 -0.84 -2.12
C SER A 61 10.93 -2.27 -2.39
N ASP A 62 11.94 -2.75 -1.67
CA ASP A 62 12.53 -4.08 -1.88
C ASP A 62 11.53 -5.22 -1.55
N ASN A 63 10.47 -4.90 -0.79
CA ASN A 63 9.52 -5.87 -0.25
C ASN A 63 8.08 -5.68 -0.74
N SER A 64 7.80 -4.69 -1.59
CA SER A 64 6.48 -4.44 -2.17
C SER A 64 6.59 -4.44 -3.70
N GLN A 65 6.28 -5.57 -4.35
CA GLN A 65 6.46 -5.68 -5.80
C GLN A 65 5.17 -5.34 -6.57
N SER A 66 5.29 -4.52 -7.62
CA SER A 66 4.20 -4.26 -8.57
C SER A 66 4.03 -5.44 -9.54
N ARG A 67 2.78 -5.78 -9.86
CA ARG A 67 2.41 -6.85 -10.81
C ARG A 67 1.27 -6.39 -11.72
N GLU A 68 1.09 -7.03 -12.86
CA GLU A 68 -0.13 -6.82 -13.66
C GLU A 68 -1.25 -7.75 -13.15
N GLN A 69 -2.43 -7.19 -12.91
CA GLN A 69 -3.64 -7.97 -12.63
C GLN A 69 -4.67 -7.68 -13.73
N LEU A 70 -5.29 -8.74 -14.23
CA LEU A 70 -6.43 -8.64 -15.13
C LEU A 70 -7.69 -8.43 -14.31
N VAL A 71 -8.36 -7.31 -14.52
CA VAL A 71 -9.61 -6.97 -13.82
C VAL A 71 -10.74 -6.91 -14.83
N ASN A 72 -11.78 -7.70 -14.60
CA ASN A 72 -13.02 -7.61 -15.38
C ASN A 72 -13.85 -6.46 -14.81
N VAL A 73 -13.85 -5.33 -15.51
CA VAL A 73 -14.67 -4.18 -15.15
C VAL A 73 -16.11 -4.50 -15.55
N MET A 74 -16.99 -4.70 -14.55
CA MET A 74 -18.42 -4.80 -14.83
C MET A 74 -19.01 -3.40 -14.99
N PRO A 75 -19.82 -3.14 -16.04
CA PRO A 75 -20.55 -1.89 -16.17
C PRO A 75 -21.48 -1.68 -14.97
N TYR A 76 -21.66 -0.41 -14.57
CA TYR A 76 -22.61 -0.04 -13.51
C TYR A 76 -24.07 -0.27 -13.92
N GLU A 77 -24.35 -0.39 -15.22
CA GLU A 77 -25.69 -0.63 -15.76
C GLU A 77 -25.87 -2.09 -16.16
N ALA A 78 -27.03 -2.66 -15.81
CA ALA A 78 -27.42 -3.99 -16.24
C ALA A 78 -27.72 -3.99 -17.75
N ALA A 79 -26.69 -4.21 -18.56
CA ALA A 79 -26.87 -4.47 -19.98
C ALA A 79 -27.66 -5.78 -20.18
N PRO A 80 -28.45 -5.91 -21.26
CA PRO A 80 -29.20 -7.12 -21.56
C PRO A 80 -28.31 -8.38 -21.50
N PRO A 81 -28.81 -9.53 -21.03
CA PRO A 81 -28.04 -10.78 -21.01
C PRO A 81 -27.45 -11.08 -22.40
N GLY A 82 -26.12 -11.12 -22.50
CA GLY A 82 -25.40 -11.36 -23.76
C GLY A 82 -24.90 -10.12 -24.51
N ALA A 83 -25.22 -8.90 -24.07
CA ALA A 83 -24.81 -7.66 -24.74
C ALA A 83 -23.41 -7.16 -24.35
N PHE A 84 -22.79 -7.71 -23.30
CA PHE A 84 -21.49 -7.26 -22.82
C PHE A 84 -20.54 -8.44 -22.55
N ILE A 85 -19.44 -8.49 -23.30
CA ILE A 85 -18.29 -9.36 -23.00
C ILE A 85 -17.33 -8.50 -22.20
N PRO A 86 -17.14 -8.73 -20.88
CA PRO A 86 -16.19 -7.96 -20.09
C PRO A 86 -14.78 -8.22 -20.63
N ASN A 87 -14.18 -7.19 -21.23
CA ASN A 87 -12.79 -7.24 -21.64
C ASN A 87 -11.90 -7.03 -20.41
N PRO A 88 -10.99 -7.97 -20.09
CA PRO A 88 -10.09 -7.81 -18.96
C PRO A 88 -9.16 -6.61 -19.20
N VAL A 89 -9.16 -5.66 -18.28
CA VAL A 89 -8.20 -4.55 -18.31
C VAL A 89 -6.99 -4.94 -17.48
N LYS A 90 -5.78 -4.80 -18.06
CA LYS A 90 -4.52 -4.92 -17.32
C LYS A 90 -4.32 -3.69 -16.47
N VAL A 91 -4.34 -3.86 -15.16
CA VAL A 91 -4.07 -2.80 -14.20
C VAL A 91 -2.77 -3.16 -13.46
N PRO A 92 -1.82 -2.23 -13.29
CA PRO A 92 -0.71 -2.45 -12.37
C PRO A 92 -1.27 -2.48 -10.94
N VAL A 93 -1.14 -3.62 -10.27
CA VAL A 93 -1.58 -3.86 -8.90
C VAL A 93 -0.40 -4.33 -8.05
N GLY A 94 -0.24 -3.74 -6.87
CA GLY A 94 0.91 -3.99 -6.00
C GLY A 94 1.87 -2.82 -5.98
N GLY A 95 3.07 -3.05 -5.45
CA GLY A 95 3.95 -1.96 -5.03
C GLY A 95 3.48 -1.32 -3.73
N ALA A 96 4.13 -0.22 -3.36
CA ALA A 96 3.78 0.57 -2.19
C ALA A 96 3.58 2.02 -2.59
N VAL A 97 2.58 2.66 -1.99
CA VAL A 97 2.41 4.12 -2.06
C VAL A 97 2.81 4.67 -0.70
N MET A 98 3.75 5.63 -0.68
CA MET A 98 4.25 6.23 0.55
C MET A 98 4.06 7.75 0.52
N PHE A 99 3.28 8.27 1.45
CA PHE A 99 3.22 9.71 1.73
C PHE A 99 4.14 10.03 2.89
N VAL A 100 4.93 11.09 2.78
CA VAL A 100 5.80 11.56 3.87
C VAL A 100 5.26 12.91 4.32
N LEU A 101 4.86 12.96 5.59
CA LEU A 101 4.32 14.16 6.21
C LEU A 101 5.34 14.72 7.20
N ASP A 102 5.45 16.04 7.24
CA ASP A 102 6.21 16.74 8.27
C ASP A 102 5.50 16.62 9.62
N VAL A 103 6.28 16.32 10.66
CA VAL A 103 5.78 16.23 12.03
C VAL A 103 6.32 17.42 12.79
N GLU A 104 5.43 18.35 13.14
CA GLU A 104 5.79 19.55 13.90
C GLU A 104 6.17 19.21 15.34
N GLN A 105 5.43 18.27 15.96
CA GLN A 105 5.65 17.86 17.34
C GLN A 105 5.56 16.34 17.48
N PHE A 106 6.48 15.76 18.24
CA PHE A 106 6.49 14.35 18.58
C PHE A 106 6.68 14.17 20.09
N HIS A 107 5.78 13.42 20.70
CA HIS A 107 5.82 13.11 22.13
C HIS A 107 5.67 11.60 22.33
N ARG A 108 6.42 11.07 23.30
CA ARG A 108 6.30 9.70 23.77
C ARG A 108 6.17 9.74 25.29
N PHE A 109 5.04 9.25 25.79
CA PHE A 109 4.74 9.13 27.22
C PHE A 109 5.04 7.72 27.71
#